data_AF-A0A494R8I7-F1
#
_entry.id   AF-A0A494R8I7-F1
#
_cell.length_a   1.000
_cell.length_b   1.000
_cell.length_c   1.000
_cell.angle_alpha   90.00
_cell.angle_beta   90.00
_cell.angle_gamma   90.00
#
_symmetry.space_group_name_H-M   'P 1'
#
loop_
_entity.id
_entity.type
_entity.pdbx_description
1 polymer ?
#
loop_
_entity_poly.entity_id
_entity_poly.type
_entity_poly.pdbx_seq_one_letter_code
_entity_poly.pdbx_strand_id
1 'polypeptide(L)'
;MTIDLYGFGPALAAGALMTVKLALTALCLGLVLGLLGALAKTSPFKPLRWLGGAYSTLVRGVPELLWVLLIYFGSVNLVRAIGEYIGMPDLTLSAFAAGVLALGLCFGAYATEVFRGAILAIPKGHREAGMALGLSKPRIFTKLVLPQMWRIALPGLGNLFMILMKDTALVSVIGLEEIMRQAQNAVTFAKHPFTFYMVAAVMYLGLTVLAMGTMHVLEKRAARGFVRRT
;
A
#
# COMPACT_ATOMS: atom_id res chain seq x y z
N MET A 1 4.17 -30.30 -22.14
CA MET A 1 2.76 -30.12 -21.74
C MET A 1 2.37 -28.69 -22.04
N THR A 2 1.53 -28.46 -23.05
CA THR A 2 0.88 -27.16 -23.27
C THR A 2 -0.15 -26.98 -22.17
N ILE A 3 0.02 -25.95 -21.33
CA ILE A 3 -0.97 -25.62 -20.27
C ILE A 3 -2.24 -25.17 -20.99
N ASP A 4 -3.28 -26.01 -20.99
CA ASP A 4 -4.60 -25.62 -21.48
C ASP A 4 -5.31 -24.80 -20.40
N LEU A 5 -5.64 -23.55 -20.74
CA LEU A 5 -6.31 -22.62 -19.84
C LEU A 5 -7.82 -22.57 -20.08
N TYR A 6 -8.38 -23.42 -20.95
CA TYR A 6 -9.83 -23.49 -21.20
C TYR A 6 -10.47 -22.13 -21.54
N GLY A 7 -9.71 -21.24 -22.21
CA GLY A 7 -10.16 -19.88 -22.53
C GLY A 7 -10.04 -18.84 -21.40
N PHE A 8 -9.52 -19.18 -20.23
CA PHE A 8 -9.34 -18.25 -19.10
C PHE A 8 -8.13 -17.31 -19.22
N GLY A 9 -7.28 -17.47 -20.25
CA GLY A 9 -6.10 -16.62 -20.47
C GLY A 9 -6.40 -15.12 -20.45
N PRO A 10 -7.37 -14.62 -21.25
CA PRO A 10 -7.77 -13.20 -21.24
C PRO A 10 -8.31 -12.74 -19.88
N ALA A 11 -9.10 -13.58 -19.19
CA ALA A 11 -9.65 -13.25 -17.87
C ALA A 11 -8.53 -13.11 -16.81
N LEU A 12 -7.55 -14.01 -16.82
CA LEU A 12 -6.36 -13.92 -15.96
C LEU A 12 -5.54 -12.67 -16.27
N ALA A 13 -5.34 -12.33 -17.55
CA ALA A 13 -4.65 -11.10 -17.95
C ALA A 13 -5.38 -9.83 -17.47
N ALA A 14 -6.71 -9.80 -17.57
CA ALA A 14 -7.53 -8.74 -17.01
C ALA A 14 -7.42 -8.68 -15.48
N GLY A 15 -7.40 -9.83 -14.81
CA GLY A 15 -7.15 -9.96 -13.38
C GLY A 15 -5.79 -9.38 -12.97
N ALA A 16 -4.74 -9.61 -13.76
CA ALA A 16 -3.41 -9.04 -13.51
C ALA A 16 -3.39 -7.51 -13.64
N LEU A 17 -4.09 -6.96 -14.64
CA LEU A 17 -4.25 -5.51 -14.76
C LEU A 17 -5.01 -4.93 -13.55
N MET A 18 -6.05 -5.62 -13.08
CA MET A 18 -6.80 -5.23 -11.89
C MET A 18 -5.94 -5.28 -10.62
N THR A 19 -5.11 -6.32 -10.45
CA THR A 19 -4.12 -6.41 -9.36
C THR A 19 -3.19 -5.20 -9.36
N VAL A 20 -2.59 -4.86 -10.50
CA VAL A 20 -1.67 -3.71 -10.61
C VAL A 20 -2.40 -2.40 -10.32
N LYS A 21 -3.60 -2.21 -10.87
CA LYS A 21 -4.41 -1.01 -10.64
C LYS A 21 -4.76 -0.85 -9.16
N LEU A 22 -5.18 -1.92 -8.50
CA LEU A 22 -5.48 -1.92 -7.07
C LEU A 22 -4.24 -1.60 -6.25
N ALA A 23 -3.11 -2.26 -6.51
CA ALA A 23 -1.89 -2.05 -5.76
C ALA A 23 -1.35 -0.62 -5.89
N LEU A 24 -1.35 -0.04 -7.10
CA LEU A 24 -0.87 1.32 -7.31
C LEU A 24 -1.78 2.38 -6.67
N THR A 25 -3.10 2.18 -6.71
CA THR A 25 -4.05 3.11 -6.09
C THR A 25 -4.01 3.03 -4.56
N ALA A 26 -3.95 1.82 -4.00
CA ALA A 26 -3.73 1.60 -2.58
C ALA A 26 -2.37 2.14 -2.10
N LEU A 27 -1.31 1.98 -2.90
CA LEU A 27 0.02 2.54 -2.63
C LEU A 27 -0.04 4.06 -2.51
N CYS A 28 -0.69 4.76 -3.44
CA CYS A 28 -0.83 6.22 -3.38
C CYS A 28 -1.53 6.68 -2.10
N LEU A 29 -2.67 6.07 -1.76
CA LEU A 29 -3.38 6.37 -0.52
C LEU A 29 -2.51 6.07 0.71
N GLY A 30 -1.88 4.90 0.73
CA GLY A 30 -1.06 4.46 1.85
C GLY A 30 0.21 5.29 2.04
N LEU A 31 0.83 5.82 0.97
CA LEU A 31 1.95 6.75 1.09
C LEU A 31 1.52 8.06 1.76
N VAL A 32 0.34 8.58 1.41
CA VAL A 32 -0.23 9.79 2.04
C VAL A 32 -0.52 9.52 3.51
N LEU A 33 -1.24 8.44 3.82
CA LEU A 33 -1.56 8.06 5.21
C LEU A 33 -0.29 7.79 6.04
N GLY A 34 0.69 7.12 5.45
CA GLY A 34 1.97 6.82 6.08
C GLY A 34 2.78 8.09 6.40
N LEU A 35 2.83 9.03 5.47
CA LEU A 35 3.51 10.31 5.70
C LEU A 35 2.81 11.12 6.79
N LEU A 36 1.48 11.22 6.75
CA LEU A 36 0.69 11.90 7.79
C LEU A 36 0.87 11.23 9.15
N GLY A 37 0.85 9.91 9.21
CA GLY A 37 1.10 9.14 10.44
C GLY A 37 2.49 9.39 11.00
N ALA A 38 3.53 9.40 10.16
CA ALA A 38 4.90 9.66 10.57
C ALA A 38 5.09 11.10 11.11
N LEU A 39 4.48 12.08 10.44
CA LEU A 39 4.46 13.47 10.89
C LEU A 39 3.74 13.61 12.24
N ALA A 40 2.60 12.94 12.40
CA ALA A 40 1.88 12.91 13.67
C ALA A 40 2.73 12.31 14.80
N LYS A 41 3.43 11.19 14.55
CA LYS A 41 4.30 10.53 15.55
C LYS A 41 5.55 11.34 15.91
N THR A 42 6.07 12.13 14.98
CA THR A 42 7.25 12.99 15.21
C THR A 42 6.88 14.39 15.70
N SER A 43 5.59 14.68 15.81
CA SER A 43 5.08 15.96 16.28
C SER A 43 5.44 16.23 17.75
N PRO A 44 5.68 17.50 18.13
CA PRO A 44 5.84 17.89 19.53
C PRO A 44 4.52 17.74 20.33
N PHE A 45 3.36 17.75 19.66
CA PHE A 45 2.05 17.69 20.31
C PHE A 45 1.72 16.25 20.74
N LYS A 46 1.52 16.04 22.05
CA LYS A 46 1.20 14.72 22.64
C LYS A 46 -0.03 14.05 21.99
N PRO A 47 -1.16 14.76 21.72
CA PRO A 47 -2.33 14.14 21.12
C PRO A 47 -2.07 13.60 19.70
N LEU A 48 -1.34 14.35 18.86
CA LEU A 48 -0.98 13.91 17.51
C LEU A 48 -0.08 12.67 17.55
N ARG A 49 0.89 12.66 18.48
CA ARG A 49 1.78 11.52 18.67
C ARG A 49 1.02 10.26 19.09
N TRP A 50 0.06 10.42 20.00
CA TRP A 50 -0.81 9.33 20.43
C TRP A 50 -1.68 8.84 19.28
N LEU A 51 -2.33 9.72 18.51
CA LEU A 51 -3.14 9.35 17.34
C LEU A 51 -2.35 8.57 16.30
N GLY A 52 -1.18 9.08 15.88
CA GLY A 52 -0.33 8.37 14.94
C GLY A 52 0.20 7.04 15.49
N GLY A 53 0.49 6.99 16.80
CA GLY A 53 0.84 5.78 17.52
C GLY A 53 -0.27 4.74 17.48
N ALA A 54 -1.46 5.11 17.95
CA ALA A 54 -2.66 4.27 17.99
C ALA A 54 -3.01 3.73 16.59
N TYR A 55 -3.05 4.59 15.57
CA TYR A 55 -3.26 4.17 14.19
C TYR A 55 -2.26 3.09 13.75
N SER A 56 -0.97 3.36 13.88
CA SER A 56 0.07 2.41 13.45
C SER A 56 0.03 1.09 14.24
N THR A 57 -0.23 1.15 15.56
CA THR A 57 -0.22 -0.03 16.43
C THR A 57 -1.47 -0.89 16.23
N LEU A 58 -2.66 -0.28 16.16
CA LEU A 58 -3.92 -1.00 15.98
C LEU A 58 -3.97 -1.69 14.63
N VAL A 59 -3.64 -0.96 13.55
CA VAL A 59 -3.75 -1.52 12.20
C VAL A 59 -2.75 -2.65 12.00
N ARG A 60 -1.51 -2.51 12.47
CA ARG A 60 -0.48 -3.55 12.37
C ARG A 60 -0.65 -4.69 13.38
N GLY A 61 -1.48 -4.51 14.41
CA GLY A 61 -1.79 -5.54 15.41
C GLY A 61 -2.92 -6.47 14.97
N VAL A 62 -3.66 -6.11 13.93
CA VAL A 62 -4.81 -6.88 13.41
C VAL A 62 -4.46 -7.44 12.03
N PRO A 63 -4.82 -8.70 11.72
CA PRO A 63 -4.64 -9.28 10.39
C PRO A 63 -5.23 -8.43 9.26
N GLU A 64 -4.48 -8.26 8.17
CA GLU A 64 -4.89 -7.42 7.03
C GLU A 64 -6.18 -7.92 6.35
N LEU A 65 -6.37 -9.24 6.31
CA LEU A 65 -7.61 -9.83 5.82
C LEU A 65 -8.83 -9.34 6.62
N LEU A 66 -8.69 -9.21 7.95
CA LEU A 66 -9.79 -8.67 8.77
C LEU A 66 -10.06 -7.21 8.45
N TRP A 67 -9.02 -6.40 8.18
CA TRP A 67 -9.23 -5.03 7.72
C TRP A 67 -9.97 -4.96 6.39
N VAL A 68 -9.63 -5.83 5.43
CA VAL A 68 -10.35 -5.92 4.15
C VAL A 68 -11.84 -6.23 4.38
N LEU A 69 -12.16 -7.21 5.23
CA LEU A 69 -13.55 -7.57 5.53
C LEU A 69 -14.28 -6.46 6.31
N LEU A 70 -13.68 -5.94 7.38
CA LEU A 70 -14.27 -4.89 8.22
C LEU A 70 -14.54 -3.61 7.42
N ILE A 71 -13.60 -3.22 6.55
CA ILE A 71 -13.78 -2.02 5.73
C ILE A 71 -14.80 -2.27 4.63
N TYR A 72 -14.79 -3.42 3.96
CA TYR A 72 -15.80 -3.73 2.96
C TYR A 72 -17.21 -3.72 3.57
N PHE A 73 -17.48 -4.56 4.57
CA PHE A 73 -18.82 -4.65 5.16
C PHE A 73 -19.20 -3.40 5.95
N GLY A 74 -18.24 -2.78 6.65
CA GLY A 74 -18.48 -1.56 7.43
C GLY A 74 -18.75 -0.34 6.54
N SER A 75 -17.98 -0.16 5.45
CA SER A 75 -18.18 0.97 4.54
C SER A 75 -19.45 0.82 3.70
N VAL A 76 -19.81 -0.39 3.27
CA VAL A 76 -21.08 -0.63 2.56
C VAL A 76 -22.26 -0.21 3.45
N ASN A 77 -22.26 -0.61 4.72
CA ASN A 77 -23.32 -0.23 5.66
C ASN A 77 -23.36 1.29 5.92
N LEU A 78 -22.19 1.92 6.11
CA LEU A 78 -22.10 3.37 6.33
C LEU A 78 -22.56 4.18 5.12
N VAL A 79 -22.09 3.82 3.92
CA VAL A 79 -22.42 4.51 2.67
C VAL A 79 -23.90 4.36 2.36
N ARG A 80 -24.48 3.17 2.61
CA ARG A 80 -25.92 2.96 2.49
C ARG A 80 -26.72 3.83 3.47
N ALA A 81 -26.32 3.90 4.74
CA ALA A 81 -27.00 4.74 5.73
C ALA A 81 -26.94 6.24 5.36
N ILE A 82 -25.79 6.70 4.85
CA ILE A 82 -25.66 8.07 4.30
C ILE A 82 -26.56 8.23 3.07
N GLY A 83 -26.57 7.24 2.18
CA GLY A 83 -27.42 7.18 0.99
C GLY A 83 -28.89 7.33 1.32
N GLU A 84 -29.40 6.58 2.30
CA GLU A 84 -30.78 6.68 2.79
C GLU A 84 -31.08 8.08 3.33
N TYR A 85 -30.14 8.72 4.04
CA TYR A 85 -30.31 10.08 4.56
C TYR A 85 -30.37 11.16 3.44
N ILE A 86 -29.61 10.98 2.35
CA ILE A 86 -29.57 11.94 1.23
C ILE A 86 -30.52 11.60 0.08
N GLY A 87 -31.38 10.59 0.23
CA GLY A 87 -32.35 10.15 -0.79
C GLY A 87 -31.75 9.32 -1.93
N MET A 88 -30.56 8.73 -1.73
CA MET A 88 -29.86 7.84 -2.67
C MET A 88 -29.65 6.44 -2.04
N PRO A 89 -30.70 5.62 -1.87
CA PRO A 89 -30.63 4.35 -1.15
C PRO A 89 -29.73 3.29 -1.80
N ASP A 90 -29.46 3.40 -3.11
CA ASP A 90 -28.62 2.46 -3.87
C ASP A 90 -27.12 2.80 -3.83
N LEU A 91 -26.73 3.84 -3.08
CA LEU A 91 -25.33 4.22 -2.95
C LEU A 91 -24.57 3.11 -2.21
N THR A 92 -23.68 2.43 -2.91
CA THR A 92 -22.84 1.37 -2.36
C THR A 92 -21.38 1.59 -2.73
N LEU A 93 -20.48 1.14 -1.86
CA LEU A 93 -19.05 1.20 -2.14
C LEU A 93 -18.64 -0.01 -2.98
N SER A 94 -17.95 0.24 -4.10
CA SER A 94 -17.44 -0.85 -4.95
C SER A 94 -16.37 -1.66 -4.22
N ALA A 95 -16.26 -2.96 -4.54
CA ALA A 95 -15.21 -3.83 -4.00
C ALA A 95 -13.80 -3.28 -4.27
N PHE A 96 -13.61 -2.60 -5.42
CA PHE A 96 -12.36 -1.92 -5.73
C PHE A 96 -12.06 -0.79 -4.76
N ALA A 97 -13.01 0.12 -4.52
CA ALA A 97 -12.81 1.24 -3.60
C ALA A 97 -12.62 0.77 -2.15
N ALA A 98 -13.38 -0.23 -1.70
CA ALA A 98 -13.19 -0.86 -0.40
C ALA A 98 -11.80 -1.50 -0.27
N GLY A 99 -11.34 -2.22 -1.29
CA GLY A 99 -10.00 -2.79 -1.34
C GLY A 99 -8.90 -1.73 -1.28
N VAL A 100 -9.05 -0.62 -2.02
CA VAL A 100 -8.11 0.52 -1.98
C VAL A 100 -8.04 1.12 -0.58
N LEU A 101 -9.19 1.35 0.06
CA LEU A 101 -9.23 1.89 1.42
C LEU A 101 -8.59 0.93 2.43
N ALA A 102 -8.91 -0.36 2.36
CA ALA A 102 -8.40 -1.35 3.30
C ALA A 102 -6.90 -1.57 3.17
N LEU A 103 -6.42 -1.84 1.96
CA LEU A 103 -5.00 -2.06 1.71
C LEU A 103 -4.19 -0.77 1.88
N GLY A 104 -4.75 0.38 1.48
CA GLY A 104 -4.11 1.68 1.69
C GLY A 104 -3.97 2.03 3.17
N LEU A 105 -4.99 1.73 3.98
CA LEU A 105 -4.94 1.89 5.44
C LEU A 105 -3.86 0.99 6.06
N CYS A 106 -3.81 -0.29 5.67
CA CYS A 106 -2.83 -1.26 6.16
C CYS A 106 -1.41 -0.85 5.75
N PHE A 107 -1.18 -0.64 4.46
CA PHE A 107 0.11 -0.17 3.94
C PHE A 107 0.54 1.13 4.62
N GLY A 108 -0.36 2.10 4.79
CA GLY A 108 -0.07 3.37 5.45
C GLY A 108 0.40 3.22 6.89
N ALA A 109 -0.11 2.23 7.62
CA ALA A 109 0.30 1.97 9.00
C ALA A 109 1.73 1.44 9.06
N TYR A 110 2.12 0.55 8.14
CA TYR A 110 3.51 0.10 8.02
C TYR A 110 4.42 1.21 7.47
N ALA A 111 3.98 1.95 6.46
CA ALA A 111 4.72 3.07 5.88
C ALA A 111 4.96 4.19 6.91
N THR A 112 4.05 4.39 7.87
CA THR A 112 4.24 5.29 9.01
C THR A 112 5.53 5.00 9.77
N GLU A 113 5.85 3.73 10.03
CA GLU A 113 7.08 3.37 10.72
C GLU A 113 8.33 3.53 9.85
N VAL A 114 8.22 3.22 8.56
CA VAL A 114 9.33 3.40 7.61
C VAL A 114 9.67 4.88 7.49
N PHE A 115 8.68 5.75 7.29
CA PHE A 115 8.89 7.19 7.25
C PHE A 115 9.38 7.73 8.59
N ARG A 116 8.81 7.30 9.72
CA ARG A 116 9.27 7.72 11.06
C ARG A 116 10.74 7.33 11.28
N GLY A 117 11.11 6.09 10.94
CA GLY A 117 12.49 5.62 11.00
C GLY A 117 13.42 6.47 10.13
N ALA A 118 12.99 6.77 8.90
CA ALA A 118 13.75 7.63 7.98
C ALA A 118 13.92 9.07 8.50
N ILE A 119 12.89 9.67 9.12
CA ILE A 119 12.99 11.01 9.74
C ILE A 119 14.00 10.99 10.88
N LEU A 120 13.97 9.96 11.73
CA LEU A 120 14.86 9.85 12.89
C LEU A 120 16.31 9.51 12.52
N ALA A 121 16.54 8.90 11.35
CA ALA A 121 17.87 8.61 10.83
C ALA A 121 18.61 9.86 10.35
N ILE A 122 17.92 10.96 10.07
CA ILE A 122 18.54 12.21 9.62
C ILE A 122 19.22 12.90 10.81
N PRO A 123 20.52 13.27 10.71
CA PRO A 123 21.21 13.96 11.78
C PRO A 123 20.54 15.29 12.15
N LYS A 124 20.37 15.54 13.46
CA LYS A 124 19.73 16.76 13.98
C LYS A 124 20.39 18.05 13.49
N GLY A 125 21.71 18.00 13.24
CA GLY A 125 22.50 19.11 12.69
C GLY A 125 21.97 19.69 11.37
N HIS A 126 21.32 18.89 10.51
CA HIS A 126 20.71 19.44 9.28
C HIS A 126 19.57 20.41 9.58
N ARG A 127 18.78 20.09 10.61
CA ARG A 127 17.68 20.95 11.05
C ARG A 127 18.20 22.18 11.78
N GLU A 128 19.23 22.02 12.60
CA GLU A 128 19.91 23.12 13.31
C GLU A 128 20.59 24.11 12.35
N ALA A 129 21.28 23.61 11.32
CA ALA A 129 21.86 24.45 10.28
C ALA A 129 20.80 25.25 9.52
N GLY A 130 19.66 24.64 9.18
CA GLY A 130 18.54 25.34 8.56
C GLY A 130 17.98 26.46 9.45
N MET A 131 17.90 26.23 10.77
CA MET A 131 17.47 27.26 11.73
C MET A 131 18.50 28.39 11.85
N ALA A 132 19.80 28.08 11.86
CA ALA A 132 20.88 29.08 11.89
C ALA A 132 20.89 29.99 10.64
N LEU A 133 20.44 29.46 9.50
CA LEU A 133 20.26 30.22 8.26
C LEU A 133 18.92 30.99 8.20
N GLY A 134 18.15 31.03 9.30
CA GLY A 134 16.88 31.76 9.37
C GLY A 134 15.72 31.13 8.60
N LEU A 135 15.82 29.84 8.21
CA LEU A 135 14.73 29.16 7.52
C LEU A 135 13.58 28.83 8.49
N SER A 136 12.34 29.02 8.04
CA SER A 136 11.16 28.62 8.81
C SER A 136 11.02 27.09 8.87
N LYS A 137 10.38 26.56 9.93
CA LYS A 137 10.18 25.10 10.13
C LYS A 137 9.60 24.38 8.90
N PRO A 138 8.58 24.93 8.19
CA PRO A 138 8.07 24.30 6.96
C PRO A 138 9.09 24.28 5.83
N ARG A 139 9.91 25.33 5.67
CA ARG A 139 10.98 25.38 4.67
C ARG A 139 12.09 24.40 4.98
N ILE A 140 12.47 24.27 6.25
CA ILE A 140 13.46 23.26 6.68
C ILE A 140 12.92 21.86 6.37
N PHE A 141 11.64 21.59 6.67
CA PHE A 141 11.05 20.31 6.36
C PHE A 141 11.03 20.03 4.86
N THR A 142 10.46 20.90 4.04
CA THR A 142 10.27 20.65 2.60
C THR A 142 11.58 20.65 1.80
N LYS A 143 12.53 21.54 2.14
CA LYS A 143 13.78 21.68 1.38
C LYS A 143 14.94 20.83 1.89
N LEU A 144 15.01 20.54 3.19
CA LEU A 144 16.13 19.79 3.77
C LEU A 144 15.71 18.38 4.20
N VAL A 145 14.68 18.24 5.03
CA VAL A 145 14.34 16.96 5.66
C VAL A 145 13.65 16.01 4.68
N LEU A 146 12.62 16.48 3.98
CA LEU A 146 11.77 15.67 3.11
C LEU A 146 12.57 14.98 1.98
N PRO A 147 13.49 15.67 1.25
CA PRO A 147 14.27 15.01 0.21
C PRO A 147 15.23 13.95 0.76
N GLN A 148 15.81 14.16 1.95
CA GLN A 148 16.69 13.19 2.61
C GLN A 148 15.88 11.99 3.13
N MET A 149 14.76 12.26 3.77
CA MET A 149 13.84 11.25 4.30
C MET A 149 13.35 10.33 3.18
N TRP A 150 12.94 10.89 2.04
CA TRP A 150 12.46 10.09 0.91
C TRP A 150 13.50 9.07 0.43
N ARG A 151 14.77 9.48 0.34
CA ARG A 151 15.87 8.59 -0.07
C ARG A 151 16.12 7.46 0.93
N ILE A 152 16.04 7.75 2.24
CA ILE A 152 16.22 6.75 3.30
C ILE A 152 15.02 5.80 3.37
N ALA A 153 13.81 6.31 3.17
CA ALA A 153 12.57 5.52 3.24
C ALA A 153 12.36 4.62 2.02
N LEU A 154 12.85 5.02 0.83
CA LEU A 154 12.55 4.39 -0.45
C LEU A 154 12.77 2.86 -0.46
N PRO A 155 13.88 2.30 0.06
CA PRO A 155 14.06 0.84 0.08
C PRO A 155 13.04 0.12 0.96
N GLY A 156 12.71 0.70 2.12
CA GLY A 156 11.69 0.16 3.02
C GLY A 156 10.30 0.21 2.40
N LEU A 157 9.95 1.31 1.72
CA LEU A 157 8.70 1.45 0.99
C LEU A 157 8.61 0.50 -0.20
N GLY A 158 9.71 0.27 -0.91
CA GLY A 158 9.79 -0.70 -2.01
C GLY A 158 9.49 -2.11 -1.54
N ASN A 159 10.05 -2.53 -0.39
CA ASN A 159 9.71 -3.81 0.22
C ASN A 159 8.23 -3.91 0.63
N LEU A 160 7.68 -2.85 1.24
CA LEU A 160 6.25 -2.82 1.56
C LEU A 160 5.37 -2.87 0.31
N PHE A 161 5.81 -2.31 -0.81
CA PHE A 161 5.06 -2.38 -2.06
C PHE A 161 5.02 -3.83 -2.61
N MET A 162 6.11 -4.59 -2.48
CA MET A 162 6.10 -6.02 -2.85
C MET A 162 5.15 -6.84 -1.97
N ILE A 163 5.03 -6.48 -0.68
CA ILE A 163 4.06 -7.08 0.24
C ILE A 163 2.64 -6.72 -0.21
N LEU A 164 2.35 -5.43 -0.40
CA LEU A 164 1.06 -4.93 -0.89
C LEU A 164 0.59 -5.61 -2.19
N MET A 165 1.51 -5.83 -3.14
CA MET A 165 1.20 -6.54 -4.40
C MET A 165 0.64 -7.94 -4.14
N LYS A 166 1.14 -8.65 -3.13
CA LYS A 166 0.64 -9.98 -2.73
C LYS A 166 -0.65 -9.86 -1.91
N ASP A 167 -0.77 -8.84 -1.06
CA ASP A 167 -1.97 -8.64 -0.23
C ASP A 167 -3.20 -8.26 -1.05
N THR A 168 -3.03 -7.82 -2.31
CA THR A 168 -4.16 -7.67 -3.24
C THR A 168 -4.98 -8.95 -3.40
N ALA A 169 -4.36 -10.13 -3.23
CA ALA A 169 -5.05 -11.42 -3.25
C ALA A 169 -6.11 -11.54 -2.13
N LEU A 170 -5.96 -10.82 -1.01
CA LEU A 170 -6.94 -10.83 0.08
C LEU A 170 -8.28 -10.21 -0.36
N VAL A 171 -8.24 -9.27 -1.30
CA VAL A 171 -9.43 -8.58 -1.83
C VAL A 171 -10.26 -9.51 -2.74
N SER A 172 -9.67 -10.63 -3.17
CA SER A 172 -10.41 -11.72 -3.84
C SER A 172 -11.57 -12.22 -2.99
N VAL A 173 -11.48 -12.17 -1.65
CA VAL A 173 -12.53 -12.66 -0.75
C VAL A 173 -13.79 -11.80 -0.82
N ILE A 174 -13.65 -10.50 -1.08
CA ILE A 174 -14.78 -9.55 -1.18
C ILE A 174 -15.33 -9.39 -2.61
N GLY A 175 -14.97 -10.29 -3.52
CA GLY A 175 -15.56 -10.31 -4.87
C GLY A 175 -14.80 -9.54 -5.93
N LEU A 176 -13.65 -8.93 -5.62
CA LEU A 176 -12.89 -8.22 -6.64
C LEU A 176 -12.23 -9.21 -7.61
N GLU A 177 -12.46 -9.01 -8.91
CA GLU A 177 -11.92 -9.82 -10.00
C GLU A 177 -10.45 -9.49 -10.30
N GLU A 178 -9.56 -9.89 -9.39
CA GLU A 178 -8.11 -9.88 -9.59
C GLU A 178 -7.57 -11.31 -9.90
N ILE A 179 -6.25 -11.49 -10.00
CA ILE A 179 -5.63 -12.77 -10.40
C ILE A 179 -6.17 -13.96 -9.59
N MET A 180 -6.20 -13.85 -8.25
CA MET A 180 -6.61 -14.94 -7.36
C MET A 180 -8.09 -15.30 -7.55
N ARG A 181 -8.97 -14.30 -7.70
CA ARG A 181 -10.40 -14.51 -7.99
C ARG A 181 -10.61 -15.15 -9.36
N GLN A 182 -9.90 -14.71 -10.39
CA GLN A 182 -10.01 -15.31 -11.72
C GLN A 182 -9.49 -16.75 -11.74
N ALA A 183 -8.42 -17.05 -10.99
CA ALA A 183 -7.96 -18.42 -10.80
C ALA A 183 -9.03 -19.27 -10.08
N GLN A 184 -9.66 -18.78 -9.02
CA GLN A 184 -10.75 -19.51 -8.33
C GLN A 184 -11.96 -19.78 -9.25
N ASN A 185 -12.34 -18.82 -10.08
CA ASN A 185 -13.39 -18.99 -11.08
C ASN A 185 -13.03 -20.11 -12.08
N ALA A 186 -11.79 -20.11 -12.56
CA ALA A 186 -11.29 -21.13 -13.48
C ALA A 186 -11.21 -22.53 -12.83
N VAL A 187 -10.78 -22.62 -11.58
CA VAL A 187 -10.81 -23.87 -10.79
C VAL A 187 -12.23 -24.39 -10.64
N THR A 188 -13.19 -23.51 -10.40
CA THR A 188 -14.60 -23.88 -10.24
C THR A 188 -15.17 -24.46 -11.52
N PHE A 189 -14.76 -23.95 -12.69
CA PHE A 189 -15.18 -24.45 -13.99
C PHE A 189 -14.43 -25.73 -14.41
N ALA A 190 -13.11 -25.65 -14.53
CA ALA A 190 -12.28 -26.70 -15.12
C ALA A 190 -11.83 -27.78 -14.12
N LYS A 191 -12.09 -27.61 -12.82
CA LYS A 191 -11.79 -28.58 -11.75
C LYS A 191 -10.32 -29.01 -11.64
N HIS A 192 -9.40 -28.17 -12.12
CA HIS A 192 -7.95 -28.38 -12.05
C HIS A 192 -7.25 -27.37 -11.10
N PRO A 193 -7.40 -27.50 -9.77
CA PRO A 193 -6.91 -26.52 -8.79
C PRO A 193 -5.41 -26.26 -8.87
N PHE A 194 -4.60 -27.33 -8.96
CA PHE A 194 -3.15 -27.20 -9.00
C PHE A 194 -2.68 -26.36 -10.20
N THR A 195 -3.24 -26.60 -11.39
CA THR A 195 -2.85 -25.91 -12.63
C THR A 195 -3.13 -24.41 -12.53
N PHE A 196 -4.33 -23.99 -12.14
CA PHE A 196 -4.69 -22.57 -12.10
C PHE A 196 -4.00 -21.82 -10.96
N TYR A 197 -3.80 -22.43 -9.80
CA TYR A 197 -3.03 -21.80 -8.72
C TYR A 197 -1.54 -21.73 -9.04
N MET A 198 -0.98 -22.69 -9.79
CA MET A 198 0.38 -22.59 -10.32
C MET A 198 0.52 -21.42 -11.31
N VAL A 199 -0.45 -21.27 -12.22
CA VAL A 199 -0.49 -20.13 -13.15
C VAL A 199 -0.58 -18.81 -12.39
N ALA A 200 -1.48 -18.69 -11.42
CA ALA A 200 -1.59 -17.50 -10.57
C ALA A 200 -0.27 -17.21 -9.83
N ALA A 201 0.39 -18.22 -9.27
CA ALA A 201 1.68 -18.07 -8.59
C ALA A 201 2.77 -17.53 -9.54
N VAL A 202 2.87 -18.07 -10.76
CA VAL A 202 3.80 -17.56 -11.78
C VAL A 202 3.48 -16.11 -12.16
N MET A 203 2.20 -15.75 -12.25
CA MET A 203 1.78 -14.37 -12.54
C MET A 203 2.16 -13.40 -11.41
N TYR A 204 1.88 -13.74 -10.14
CA TYR A 204 2.31 -12.92 -9.00
C TYR A 204 3.84 -12.83 -8.91
N LEU A 205 4.55 -13.91 -9.21
CA LEU A 205 6.02 -13.91 -9.26
C LEU A 205 6.52 -12.97 -10.35
N GLY A 206 5.94 -13.03 -11.56
CA GLY A 206 6.25 -12.13 -12.66
C GLY A 206 6.03 -10.66 -12.28
N LEU A 207 4.88 -10.34 -11.67
CA LEU A 207 4.59 -8.99 -11.17
C LEU A 207 5.59 -8.56 -10.09
N THR A 208 5.96 -9.45 -9.18
CA THR A 208 6.93 -9.17 -8.11
C THR A 208 8.33 -8.92 -8.66
N VAL A 209 8.79 -9.70 -9.64
CA VAL A 209 10.08 -9.51 -10.31
C VAL A 209 10.12 -8.17 -11.04
N LEU A 210 9.05 -7.81 -11.76
CA LEU A 210 8.93 -6.49 -12.40
C LEU A 210 8.95 -5.35 -11.38
N ALA A 211 8.21 -5.49 -10.28
CA ALA A 211 8.22 -4.52 -9.18
C ALA A 211 9.62 -4.39 -8.55
N MET A 212 10.33 -5.50 -8.35
CA MET A 212 11.70 -5.51 -7.82
C MET A 212 12.69 -4.81 -8.77
N GLY A 213 12.60 -5.09 -10.07
CA GLY A 213 13.43 -4.42 -11.07
C GLY A 213 13.21 -2.91 -11.10
N THR A 214 11.95 -2.47 -11.07
CA THR A 214 11.62 -1.03 -11.02
C THR A 214 12.11 -0.37 -9.73
N MET A 215 11.90 -1.00 -8.57
CA MET A 215 12.39 -0.49 -7.28
C MET A 215 13.91 -0.41 -7.22
N HIS A 216 14.63 -1.40 -7.73
CA HIS A 216 16.10 -1.36 -7.78
C HIS A 216 16.64 -0.17 -8.59
N VAL A 217 15.99 0.14 -9.72
CA VAL A 217 16.36 1.31 -10.54
C VAL A 217 16.07 2.61 -9.80
N LEU A 218 14.92 2.70 -9.13
CA LEU A 218 14.53 3.87 -8.33
C LEU A 218 15.49 4.10 -7.16
N GLU A 219 15.86 3.05 -6.43
CA GLU A 219 16.83 3.09 -5.35
C GLU A 219 18.20 3.54 -5.83
N LYS A 220 18.71 2.94 -6.93
CA LYS A 220 20.01 3.32 -7.50
C LYS A 220 20.03 4.79 -7.94
N ARG A 221 18.91 5.32 -8.46
CA ARG A 221 18.78 6.74 -8.80
C ARG A 221 18.73 7.62 -7.55
N ALA A 222 17.97 7.22 -6.53
CA ALA A 222 17.84 7.96 -5.27
C ALA A 222 19.14 8.00 -4.45
N ALA A 223 19.97 6.96 -4.55
CA ALA A 223 21.26 6.84 -3.87
C ALA A 223 22.40 7.64 -4.53
N ARG A 224 22.18 8.25 -5.70
CA ARG A 224 23.22 9.06 -6.37
C ARG A 224 23.62 10.24 -5.48
N GLY A 225 24.93 10.37 -5.23
CA GLY A 225 25.52 11.47 -4.45
C GLY A 225 25.63 11.24 -2.95
N PHE A 226 25.32 10.03 -2.45
CA PHE A 226 25.57 9.64 -1.05
C PHE A 226 26.59 8.50 -1.01
N VAL A 227 27.74 8.73 -0.37
CA VAL A 227 28.69 7.66 -0.07
C VAL A 227 28.12 6.90 1.13
N ARG A 228 27.85 5.60 0.97
CA ARG A 228 27.57 4.71 2.10
C ARG A 228 28.80 4.78 3.01
N ARG A 229 28.69 5.43 4.18
CA ARG A 229 29.66 5.21 5.26
C ARG A 229 29.34 3.82 5.81
N THR A 230 30.06 2.83 5.31
CA THR A 230 30.21 1.51 5.93
C THR A 230 30.87 1.65 7.29
#